data_AF-A0A917KK76-F1
#
_entry.id   AF-A0A917KK76-F1
#
_cell.length_a   1.000
_cell.length_b   1.000
_cell.length_c   1.000
_cell.angle_alpha   90.00
_cell.angle_beta   90.00
_cell.angle_gamma   90.00
#
_symmetry.space_group_name_H-M   'P 1'
#
loop_
_entity.id
_entity.type
_entity.pdbx_description
1 polymer ?
#
loop_
_entity_poly.entity_id
_entity_poly.type
_entity_poly.pdbx_seq_one_letter_code
_entity_poly.pdbx_strand_id
1 'polypeptide(L)'
;MELRGVEELMDLLHACRGTPEHGGGPVGPVDLHQHALQTAALLRRSRPADKELQVAGLVHVIGRLLVPGAPARHARVAADAVRHLLGERVARLVHDSPYATDLDPHMDADTLALRQADEAGRVPGFDAGVLEDWRTLLELVAQQRSRLGAVD
;
A
#
# COMPACT_ATOMS: atom_id res chain seq x y z
N MET A 1 -0.89 -11.68 11.98
CA MET A 1 -1.63 -12.31 10.86
C MET A 1 -0.66 -12.31 9.69
N GLU A 2 -0.55 -13.44 8.99
CA GLU A 2 0.29 -13.57 7.79
C GLU A 2 -0.63 -13.96 6.64
N LEU A 3 -0.48 -13.29 5.50
CA LEU A 3 -1.27 -13.56 4.30
C LEU A 3 -0.71 -14.80 3.58
N ARG A 4 -1.57 -15.77 3.28
CA ARG A 4 -1.18 -17.04 2.64
C ARG A 4 -1.14 -16.96 1.12
N GLY A 5 -1.70 -15.90 0.53
CA GLY A 5 -1.74 -15.73 -0.93
C GLY A 5 -2.37 -14.42 -1.38
N VAL A 6 -2.35 -14.21 -2.70
CA VAL A 6 -2.93 -13.01 -3.32
C VAL A 6 -4.44 -12.94 -3.14
N GLU A 7 -5.14 -14.07 -3.10
CA GLU A 7 -6.59 -14.07 -2.85
C GLU A 7 -6.95 -13.47 -1.48
N GLU A 8 -6.30 -13.91 -0.40
CA GLU A 8 -6.51 -13.34 0.94
C GLU A 8 -6.16 -11.84 1.00
N LEU A 9 -5.11 -11.41 0.28
CA LEU A 9 -4.76 -10.00 0.17
C LEU A 9 -5.84 -9.20 -0.57
N MET A 10 -6.39 -9.73 -1.67
CA MET A 10 -7.47 -9.11 -2.42
C MET A 10 -8.73 -8.99 -1.57
N ASP A 11 -9.09 -10.02 -0.81
CA ASP A 11 -10.23 -9.99 0.11
C ASP A 11 -10.04 -8.93 1.20
N LEU A 12 -8.82 -8.80 1.74
CA LEU A 12 -8.49 -7.77 2.73
C LEU A 12 -8.57 -6.35 2.15
N LEU A 13 -8.10 -6.16 0.92
CA LEU A 13 -8.22 -4.89 0.20
C LEU A 13 -9.68 -4.56 -0.11
N HIS A 14 -10.50 -5.54 -0.54
CA HIS A 14 -11.94 -5.37 -0.69
C HIS A 14 -12.62 -4.99 0.61
N ALA A 15 -12.23 -5.59 1.74
CA ALA A 15 -12.76 -5.27 3.06
C ALA A 15 -12.44 -3.83 3.54
N CYS A 16 -11.46 -3.15 2.92
CA CYS A 16 -11.19 -1.74 3.18
C CYS A 16 -12.29 -0.81 2.62
N ARG A 17 -13.15 -1.30 1.72
CA ARG A 17 -14.23 -0.51 1.11
C ARG A 17 -15.24 -0.05 2.16
N GLY A 18 -15.66 1.21 2.06
CA GLY A 18 -16.57 1.84 3.03
C GLY A 18 -15.95 2.12 4.40
N THR A 19 -14.69 1.74 4.65
CA THR A 19 -14.00 2.11 5.89
C THR A 19 -13.56 3.57 5.81
N PRO A 20 -14.06 4.44 6.70
CA PRO A 20 -13.76 5.86 6.62
C PRO A 20 -12.27 6.11 6.91
N GLU A 21 -11.65 6.88 6.04
CA GLU A 21 -10.35 7.45 6.34
C GLU A 21 -10.51 8.53 7.42
N HIS A 22 -10.02 8.25 8.63
CA HIS A 22 -10.06 9.23 9.73
C HIS A 22 -9.06 10.36 9.42
N GLY A 23 -9.58 11.58 9.16
CA GLY A 23 -8.76 12.79 8.97
C GLY A 23 -9.21 13.78 7.88
N GLY A 24 -10.30 13.52 7.13
CA GLY A 24 -10.75 14.39 6.04
C GLY A 24 -11.53 15.64 6.49
N GLY A 25 -11.22 16.80 5.89
CA GLY A 25 -12.01 18.03 5.96
C GLY A 25 -13.36 17.93 5.21
N PRO A 26 -14.07 19.04 4.94
CA PRO A 26 -15.50 19.08 4.63
C PRO A 26 -15.94 18.48 3.28
N VAL A 27 -15.01 17.93 2.48
CA VAL A 27 -15.34 17.11 1.29
C VAL A 27 -15.08 15.66 1.69
N GLY A 28 -16.15 14.86 1.77
CA GLY A 28 -16.19 13.59 2.50
C GLY A 28 -15.01 12.63 2.25
N PRO A 29 -14.58 11.88 3.27
CA PRO A 29 -13.34 11.11 3.23
C PRO A 29 -13.47 10.00 2.18
N VAL A 30 -12.53 9.98 1.25
CA VAL A 30 -12.25 8.82 0.41
C VAL A 30 -12.12 7.60 1.34
N ASP A 31 -12.81 6.49 1.05
CA ASP A 31 -12.66 5.29 1.88
C ASP A 31 -11.27 4.68 1.71
N LEU A 32 -10.85 3.80 2.63
CA LEU A 32 -9.51 3.21 2.59
C LEU A 32 -9.22 2.47 1.28
N HIS A 33 -10.23 1.84 0.68
CA HIS A 33 -10.07 1.12 -0.59
C HIS A 33 -9.81 2.09 -1.75
N GLN A 34 -10.58 3.16 -1.87
CA GLN A 34 -10.36 4.18 -2.89
C GLN A 34 -9.04 4.93 -2.65
N HIS A 35 -8.67 5.19 -1.38
CA HIS A 35 -7.39 5.81 -1.03
C HIS A 35 -6.20 4.95 -1.51
N ALA A 36 -6.25 3.64 -1.25
CA ALA A 36 -5.26 2.69 -1.74
C ALA A 36 -5.11 2.70 -3.27
N LEU A 37 -6.24 2.66 -4.00
CA LEU A 37 -6.23 2.69 -5.47
C LEU A 37 -5.64 4.01 -5.99
N GLN A 38 -6.00 5.14 -5.39
CA GLN A 38 -5.48 6.44 -5.77
C GLN A 38 -3.96 6.53 -5.57
N THR A 39 -3.47 6.13 -4.40
CA THR A 39 -2.03 6.09 -4.09
C THR A 39 -1.29 5.20 -5.09
N ALA A 40 -1.79 3.99 -5.34
CA ALA A 40 -1.19 3.06 -6.30
C ALA A 40 -1.18 3.61 -7.73
N ALA A 41 -2.29 4.23 -8.18
CA ALA A 41 -2.40 4.82 -9.51
C ALA A 41 -1.43 6.00 -9.71
N LEU A 42 -1.27 6.85 -8.70
CA LEU A 42 -0.29 7.94 -8.71
C LEU A 42 1.14 7.42 -8.83
N LEU A 43 1.50 6.38 -8.08
CA LEU A 43 2.82 5.74 -8.17
C LEU A 43 3.03 5.05 -9.51
N ARG A 44 1.99 4.44 -10.10
CA ARG A 44 2.06 3.84 -11.43
C ARG A 44 2.33 4.88 -12.51
N ARG A 45 1.81 6.10 -12.35
CA ARG A 45 2.06 7.22 -13.26
C ARG A 45 3.46 7.80 -13.10
N SER A 46 3.94 7.98 -11.86
CA SER A 46 5.24 8.63 -11.60
C SER A 46 6.43 7.67 -11.69
N ARG A 47 6.25 6.40 -11.33
CA ARG A 47 7.27 5.35 -11.30
C ARG A 47 6.79 4.07 -12.01
N PRO A 48 6.53 4.12 -13.34
CA PRO A 48 5.87 3.04 -14.07
C PRO A 48 6.64 1.71 -14.08
N ALA A 49 7.97 1.75 -13.99
CA ALA A 49 8.82 0.56 -13.96
C ALA A 49 8.85 -0.13 -12.58
N ASP A 50 8.50 0.57 -11.50
CA ASP A 50 8.66 0.07 -10.13
C ASP A 50 7.36 -0.57 -9.62
N LYS A 51 7.27 -1.88 -9.82
CA LYS A 51 6.05 -2.66 -9.51
C LYS A 51 5.85 -2.84 -8.01
N GLU A 52 6.91 -3.05 -7.26
CA GLU A 52 6.87 -3.20 -5.81
C GLU A 52 6.48 -1.89 -5.12
N LEU A 53 6.94 -0.72 -5.61
CA LEU A 53 6.51 0.58 -5.08
C LEU A 53 5.01 0.83 -5.34
N GLN A 54 4.52 0.51 -6.54
CA GLN A 54 3.10 0.58 -6.87
C GLN A 54 2.26 -0.31 -5.94
N VAL A 55 2.72 -1.54 -5.71
CA VAL A 55 2.08 -2.49 -4.79
C VAL A 55 2.15 -2.02 -3.34
N ALA A 56 3.26 -1.41 -2.89
CA ALA A 56 3.36 -0.81 -1.56
C ALA A 56 2.29 0.29 -1.38
N GLY A 57 2.08 1.12 -2.40
CA GLY A 57 0.99 2.10 -2.44
C GLY A 57 -0.41 1.49 -2.39
N LEU A 58 -0.61 0.29 -2.92
CA LEU A 58 -1.90 -0.39 -2.84
C LEU A 58 -2.15 -0.98 -1.44
N VAL A 59 -1.13 -1.52 -0.78
CA VAL A 59 -1.32 -2.31 0.45
C VAL A 59 -1.08 -1.51 1.75
N HIS A 60 -0.53 -0.29 1.68
CA HIS A 60 -0.17 0.46 2.89
C HIS A 60 -1.34 0.72 3.85
N VAL A 61 -2.58 0.74 3.36
CA VAL A 61 -3.77 1.03 4.19
C VAL A 61 -4.23 -0.14 5.06
N ILE A 62 -3.85 -1.38 4.75
CA ILE A 62 -4.47 -2.58 5.37
C ILE A 62 -4.26 -2.63 6.89
N GLY A 63 -3.18 -2.03 7.39
CA GLY A 63 -2.91 -1.94 8.82
C GLY A 63 -3.99 -1.16 9.57
N ARG A 64 -4.63 -0.18 8.92
CA ARG A 64 -5.73 0.60 9.50
C ARG A 64 -6.98 -0.26 9.72
N LEU A 65 -7.18 -1.29 8.90
CA LEU A 65 -8.28 -2.26 9.03
C LEU A 65 -7.94 -3.36 10.06
N LEU A 66 -6.70 -3.86 10.05
CA LEU A 66 -6.26 -4.96 10.92
C LEU A 66 -6.14 -4.59 12.40
N VAL A 67 -5.86 -3.31 12.69
CA VAL A 67 -5.68 -2.82 14.06
C VAL A 67 -6.34 -1.43 14.21
N PRO A 68 -7.68 -1.37 14.22
CA PRO A 68 -8.40 -0.10 14.33
C PRO A 68 -8.06 0.64 15.62
N GLY A 69 -7.92 1.97 15.55
CA GLY A 69 -7.72 2.83 16.73
C GLY A 69 -6.29 2.86 17.29
N ALA A 70 -5.30 2.27 16.61
CA ALA A 70 -3.90 2.32 17.03
C ALA A 70 -2.97 2.77 15.89
N PRO A 71 -3.00 4.08 15.52
CA PRO A 71 -2.30 4.62 14.36
C PRO A 71 -0.80 4.35 14.35
N ALA A 72 -0.15 4.41 15.51
CA ALA A 72 1.28 4.11 15.66
C ALA A 72 1.65 2.66 15.28
N ARG A 73 0.68 1.73 15.21
CA ARG A 73 0.89 0.32 14.88
C ARG A 73 0.51 -0.03 13.45
N HIS A 74 -0.23 0.83 12.75
CA HIS A 74 -0.79 0.51 11.43
C HIS A 74 0.32 0.12 10.42
N ALA A 75 1.36 0.94 10.30
CA ALA A 75 2.45 0.72 9.34
C ALA A 75 3.20 -0.60 9.61
N ARG A 76 3.54 -0.86 10.87
CA ARG A 76 4.18 -2.11 11.27
C ARG A 76 3.30 -3.33 11.00
N VAL A 77 2.02 -3.27 11.38
CA VAL A 77 1.10 -4.40 11.17
C VAL A 77 0.88 -4.67 9.68
N ALA A 78 0.76 -3.63 8.85
CA ALA A 78 0.67 -3.78 7.40
C ALA A 78 1.93 -4.41 6.81
N ALA A 79 3.12 -3.89 7.19
CA ALA A 79 4.40 -4.42 6.75
C ALA A 79 4.58 -5.90 7.12
N ASP A 80 4.30 -6.26 8.37
CA ASP A 80 4.41 -7.63 8.85
C ASP A 80 3.43 -8.58 8.12
N ALA A 81 2.20 -8.12 7.85
CA ALA A 81 1.19 -8.92 7.16
C ALA A 81 1.57 -9.26 5.71
N VAL A 82 2.21 -8.33 4.99
CA VAL A 82 2.58 -8.51 3.57
C VAL A 82 3.97 -9.08 3.35
N ARG A 83 4.86 -9.04 4.34
CA ARG A 83 6.28 -9.43 4.23
C ARG A 83 6.49 -10.79 3.59
N HIS A 84 5.75 -11.81 4.05
CA HIS A 84 5.89 -13.18 3.54
C HIS A 84 5.45 -13.31 2.08
N LEU A 85 4.41 -12.58 1.68
CA LEU A 85 3.82 -12.69 0.34
C LEU A 85 4.53 -11.79 -0.68
N LEU A 86 4.83 -10.54 -0.32
CA LEU A 86 5.29 -9.49 -1.23
C LEU A 86 6.78 -9.13 -1.06
N GLY A 87 7.44 -9.69 -0.04
CA GLY A 87 8.87 -9.55 0.18
C GLY A 87 9.28 -8.36 1.04
N GLU A 88 10.57 -8.33 1.33
CA GLU A 88 11.21 -7.38 2.27
C GLU A 88 11.14 -5.93 1.79
N ARG A 89 11.29 -5.69 0.49
CA ARG A 89 11.25 -4.31 -0.04
C ARG A 89 9.86 -3.69 0.13
N VAL A 90 8.80 -4.40 -0.24
CA VAL A 90 7.42 -3.92 -0.05
C VAL A 90 7.12 -3.70 1.44
N ALA A 91 7.50 -4.64 2.31
CA ALA A 91 7.30 -4.51 3.75
C ALA A 91 8.01 -3.27 4.33
N ARG A 92 9.26 -3.01 3.92
CA ARG A 92 10.03 -1.84 4.34
C ARG A 92 9.40 -0.53 3.87
N LEU A 93 8.99 -0.43 2.60
CA LEU A 93 8.31 0.76 2.07
C LEU A 93 7.03 1.09 2.84
N VAL A 94 6.21 0.07 3.12
CA VAL A 94 4.97 0.20 3.89
C VAL A 94 5.24 0.62 5.34
N HIS A 95 6.30 0.09 5.95
CA HIS A 95 6.69 0.45 7.32
C HIS A 95 7.21 1.89 7.43
N ASP A 96 8.09 2.30 6.52
CA ASP A 96 8.88 3.52 6.65
C ASP A 96 8.17 4.77 6.10
N SER A 97 7.25 4.61 5.14
CA SER A 97 6.61 5.73 4.43
C SER A 97 5.96 6.80 5.32
N PRO A 98 5.27 6.49 6.43
CA PRO A 98 4.68 7.53 7.28
C PRO A 98 5.72 8.42 7.96
N TYR A 99 6.97 7.95 8.06
CA TYR A 99 8.07 8.65 8.73
C TYR A 99 8.97 9.42 7.77
N ALA A 100 8.87 9.20 6.46
CA ALA A 100 9.70 9.89 5.48
C ALA A 100 9.43 11.40 5.46
N THR A 101 10.47 12.21 5.33
CA THR A 101 10.37 13.68 5.23
C THR A 101 11.33 14.17 4.15
N ASP A 102 10.99 15.27 3.49
CA ASP A 102 11.84 15.94 2.51
C ASP A 102 13.11 16.55 3.14
N LEU A 103 13.11 16.73 4.46
CA LEU A 103 14.22 17.28 5.23
C LEU A 103 15.33 16.28 5.58
N ASP A 104 15.11 14.98 5.39
CA ASP A 104 16.11 13.95 5.70
C ASP A 104 16.86 13.52 4.43
N PRO A 105 18.10 13.98 4.22
CA PRO A 105 18.87 13.72 3.01
C PRO A 105 19.31 12.25 2.87
N HIS A 106 19.16 11.43 3.92
CA HIS A 106 19.48 10.01 3.91
C HIS A 106 18.25 9.13 3.66
N MET A 107 17.06 9.72 3.47
CA MET A 107 15.86 8.95 3.20
C MET A 107 15.83 8.32 1.83
N ASP A 108 15.31 7.10 1.80
CA ASP A 108 15.04 6.36 0.57
C ASP A 108 14.02 7.13 -0.28
N ALA A 109 14.41 7.48 -1.50
CA ALA A 109 13.59 8.28 -2.41
C ALA A 109 12.25 7.60 -2.73
N ASP A 110 12.21 6.26 -2.66
CA ASP A 110 11.00 5.48 -2.88
C ASP A 110 10.02 5.60 -1.71
N THR A 111 10.52 5.60 -0.48
CA THR A 111 9.74 5.83 0.73
C THR A 111 9.12 7.23 0.72
N LEU A 112 9.88 8.24 0.31
CA LEU A 112 9.37 9.61 0.13
C LEU A 112 8.30 9.69 -0.97
N ALA A 113 8.53 9.02 -2.10
CA ALA A 113 7.56 8.99 -3.20
C ALA A 113 6.24 8.33 -2.78
N LEU A 114 6.30 7.23 -2.01
CA LEU A 114 5.12 6.57 -1.45
C LEU A 114 4.35 7.51 -0.52
N ARG A 115 5.04 8.20 0.39
CA ARG A 115 4.41 9.19 1.27
C ARG A 115 3.70 10.29 0.50
N GLN A 116 4.36 10.88 -0.49
CA GLN A 116 3.78 11.96 -1.30
C GLN A 116 2.54 11.48 -2.08
N ALA A 117 2.56 10.24 -2.56
CA ALA A 117 1.40 9.63 -3.22
C ALA A 117 0.25 9.34 -2.23
N ASP A 118 0.54 8.88 -1.00
CA ASP A 118 -0.46 8.76 0.08
C ASP A 118 -1.09 10.12 0.37
N GLU A 119 -0.27 11.17 0.54
CA GLU A 119 -0.76 12.52 0.79
C GLU A 119 -1.68 13.06 -0.31
N ALA A 120 -1.36 12.78 -1.57
CA ALA A 120 -2.16 13.17 -2.72
C ALA A 120 -3.38 12.24 -2.98
N GLY A 121 -3.38 11.02 -2.45
CA GLY A 121 -4.34 9.95 -2.76
C GLY A 121 -5.71 10.08 -2.08
N ARG A 122 -6.20 11.30 -1.85
CA ARG A 122 -7.45 11.57 -1.10
C ARG A 122 -8.39 12.50 -1.87
N VAL A 123 -8.50 12.32 -3.18
CA VAL A 123 -9.29 13.17 -4.07
C VAL A 123 -10.65 12.54 -4.36
N PRO A 124 -11.76 13.10 -3.86
CA PRO A 124 -13.10 12.60 -4.17
C PRO A 124 -13.39 12.63 -5.67
N GLY A 125 -13.99 11.57 -6.19
CA GLY A 125 -14.35 11.46 -7.62
C GLY A 125 -13.19 11.20 -8.58
N PHE A 126 -11.94 11.07 -8.10
CA PHE A 126 -10.83 10.62 -8.94
C PHE A 126 -10.97 9.12 -9.23
N ASP A 127 -11.09 8.78 -10.51
CA ASP A 127 -11.11 7.40 -10.99
C ASP A 127 -9.69 6.83 -11.05
N ALA A 128 -9.38 5.93 -10.13
CA ALA A 128 -8.11 5.22 -10.05
C ALA A 128 -8.17 3.81 -10.65
N GLY A 129 -9.27 3.47 -11.34
CA GLY A 129 -9.57 2.11 -11.79
C GLY A 129 -10.16 1.24 -10.68
N VAL A 130 -10.25 -0.06 -10.96
CA VAL A 130 -10.80 -1.06 -10.03
C VAL A 130 -9.70 -1.94 -9.44
N LEU A 131 -9.96 -2.58 -8.30
CA LEU A 131 -8.96 -3.39 -7.61
C LEU A 131 -8.53 -4.61 -8.43
N GLU A 132 -9.44 -5.16 -9.23
CA GLU A 132 -9.26 -6.34 -10.07
C GLU A 132 -8.12 -6.15 -11.09
N ASP A 133 -7.92 -4.92 -11.59
CA ASP A 133 -6.85 -4.58 -12.52
C ASP A 133 -5.45 -4.72 -11.89
N TRP A 134 -5.37 -4.75 -10.56
CA TRP A 134 -4.12 -4.88 -9.81
C TRP A 134 -3.77 -6.33 -9.49
N ARG A 135 -4.69 -7.29 -9.66
CA ARG A 135 -4.46 -8.71 -9.32
C ARG A 135 -3.22 -9.27 -10.02
N THR A 136 -3.10 -9.07 -11.33
CA THR A 136 -1.94 -9.57 -12.10
C THR A 136 -0.62 -8.97 -11.60
N LEU A 137 -0.63 -7.71 -11.14
CA LEU A 137 0.56 -7.09 -10.59
C LEU A 137 0.95 -7.69 -9.23
N LEU A 138 -0.04 -7.92 -8.36
CA LEU A 138 0.16 -8.58 -7.08
C LEU A 138 0.70 -10.00 -7.26
N GLU A 139 0.14 -10.77 -8.19
CA GLU A 139 0.62 -12.11 -8.55
C GLU A 139 2.05 -12.08 -9.08
N LEU A 140 2.39 -11.11 -9.93
CA LEU A 140 3.74 -10.95 -10.45
C LEU A 140 4.76 -10.72 -9.33
N VAL A 141 4.49 -9.78 -8.42
CA VAL A 141 5.37 -9.46 -7.29
C VAL A 141 5.48 -10.65 -6.34
N ALA A 142 4.37 -11.31 -6.01
CA ALA A 142 4.37 -12.48 -5.15
C ALA A 142 5.19 -13.65 -5.74
N GLN A 143 5.02 -13.94 -7.04
CA GLN A 143 5.77 -15.00 -7.72
C GLN A 143 7.27 -14.69 -7.79
N GLN A 144 7.64 -13.42 -8.03
CA GLN A 144 9.04 -13.01 -8.03
C GLN A 144 9.70 -13.31 -6.68
N ARG A 145 9.00 -13.06 -5.56
CA ARG A 145 9.48 -13.40 -4.22
C ARG A 145 9.62 -14.91 -4.00
N SER A 146 8.65 -15.72 -4.45
CA SER A 146 8.73 -17.18 -4.32
C SER A 146 9.92 -17.76 -5.07
N ARG A 147 10.22 -17.25 -6.28
CA ARG A 147 11.40 -17.69 -7.05
C ARG A 147 12.72 -17.35 -6.35
N LEU A 148 12.82 -16.14 -5.81
CA LEU A 148 13.99 -15.72 -5.02
C LEU A 148 14.18 -16.55 -3.75
N GLY A 149 13.11 -17.04 -3.13
CA GLY A 149 13.20 -17.92 -1.95
C GLY A 149 13.50 -19.39 -2.25
N ALA A 150 13.43 -19.82 -3.51
CA ALA A 150 13.72 -21.19 -3.92
C ALA A 150 15.16 -21.39 -4.42
N VAL A 151 15.95 -20.31 -4.51
CA VAL A 151 17.35 -20.31 -4.96
C VAL A 151 18.37 -20.17 -3.82
N ASP A 152 17.89 -20.13 -2.57
CA ASP A 152 18.67 -20.26 -1.33
C ASP A 152 18.51 -21.67 -0.74
#